data_AF-A0A6P6F3U0-F1
#
_entry.id   AF-A0A6P6F3U0-F1
#
_cell.length_a   1.000
_cell.length_b   1.000
_cell.length_c   1.000
_cell.angle_alpha   90.00
_cell.angle_beta   90.00
_cell.angle_gamma   90.00
#
_symmetry.space_group_name_H-M   'P 1'
#
loop_
_entity.id
_entity.type
_entity.pdbx_description
1 polymer ?
#
loop_
_entity_poly.entity_id
_entity_poly.type
_entity_poly.pdbx_seq_one_letter_code
_entity_poly.pdbx_strand_id
1 'polypeptide(L)'
;MECVYTTEFKLMYGMLFSIRSFVSKMSPLDMKDGFLAFQTSRYKLHYYETPTGIKVVMNTDLGVGPIRDVLHHIYSALYVELVVKNPLCPLGQTVQSELFRSRLDSYVRSLSFFSARAG
;
A
#
# COMPACT_ATOMS: atom_id res chain seq x y z
N MET A 1 -7.85 14.37 20.77
CA MET A 1 -8.61 14.00 19.55
C MET A 1 -8.05 12.68 19.05
N GLU A 2 -8.53 11.57 19.61
CA GLU A 2 -8.16 10.23 19.14
C GLU A 2 -8.67 10.08 17.70
N CYS A 3 -7.78 9.81 16.76
CA CYS A 3 -8.16 9.57 15.37
C CYS A 3 -8.99 8.28 15.32
N VAL A 4 -10.24 8.39 14.89
CA VAL A 4 -11.20 7.28 14.68
C VAL A 4 -10.58 6.12 13.85
N TYR A 5 -9.62 6.43 12.98
CA TYR A 5 -8.90 5.47 12.14
C TYR A 5 -7.95 4.49 12.86
N THR A 6 -7.61 4.74 14.13
CA THR A 6 -6.53 4.00 14.81
C THR A 6 -6.83 2.49 14.93
N THR A 7 -8.10 2.12 15.13
CA THR A 7 -8.51 0.73 15.29
C THR A 7 -8.51 -0.02 13.95
N GLU A 8 -9.02 0.59 12.89
CA GLU A 8 -9.02 0.00 11.54
C GLU A 8 -7.59 -0.21 11.02
N PHE A 9 -6.68 0.74 11.27
CA PHE A 9 -5.27 0.59 10.92
C PHE A 9 -4.59 -0.57 11.66
N LYS A 10 -4.86 -0.73 12.97
CA LYS A 10 -4.33 -1.84 13.77
C LYS A 10 -4.86 -3.19 13.26
N LEU A 11 -6.15 -3.26 12.95
CA LEU A 11 -6.77 -4.46 12.38
C LEU A 11 -6.16 -4.83 11.03
N MET A 12 -6.05 -3.85 10.11
CA MET A 12 -5.44 -4.06 8.80
C MET A 12 -3.98 -4.51 8.93
N TYR A 13 -3.21 -3.90 9.82
CA TYR A 13 -1.83 -4.32 10.08
C TYR A 13 -1.75 -5.75 10.60
N GLY A 14 -2.57 -6.11 11.60
CA GLY A 14 -2.62 -7.47 12.16
C GLY A 14 -3.02 -8.53 11.13
N MET A 15 -3.98 -8.20 10.26
CA MET A 15 -4.37 -9.05 9.13
C MET A 15 -3.20 -9.28 8.17
N LEU A 16 -2.55 -8.22 7.70
CA LEU A 16 -1.43 -8.31 6.76
C LEU A 16 -0.25 -9.07 7.37
N PHE A 17 0.06 -8.81 8.65
CA PHE A 17 1.10 -9.52 9.38
C PHE A 17 0.82 -11.03 9.44
N SER A 18 -0.43 -11.40 9.74
CA SER A 18 -0.84 -12.81 9.81
C SER A 18 -0.77 -13.48 8.44
N ILE A 19 -1.24 -12.82 7.38
CA ILE A 19 -1.18 -13.34 6.00
C ILE A 19 0.26 -13.58 5.56
N ARG A 20 1.17 -12.64 5.85
CA ARG A 20 2.59 -12.81 5.53
C ARG A 20 3.21 -14.02 6.21
N SER A 21 2.94 -14.18 7.51
CA SER A 21 3.42 -15.32 8.29
C SER A 21 2.85 -16.63 7.75
N PHE A 22 1.56 -16.63 7.40
CA PHE A 22 0.88 -17.78 6.81
C PHE A 22 1.49 -18.17 5.46
N VAL A 23 1.62 -17.23 4.52
CA VAL A 23 2.18 -17.47 3.18
C VAL A 23 3.62 -17.99 3.26
N SER A 24 4.44 -17.41 4.15
CA SER A 24 5.82 -17.85 4.38
C SER A 24 5.90 -19.31 4.88
N LYS A 25 5.01 -19.72 5.78
CA LYS A 25 5.00 -21.08 6.35
C LYS A 25 4.35 -22.13 5.45
N MET A 26 3.37 -21.73 4.64
CA MET A 26 2.58 -22.63 3.81
C MET A 26 3.12 -22.80 2.40
N SER A 27 4.03 -21.92 1.96
CA SER A 27 4.64 -22.05 0.65
C SER A 27 5.45 -23.35 0.58
N PRO A 28 5.22 -24.21 -0.42
CA PRO A 28 6.02 -25.42 -0.62
C PRO A 28 7.42 -25.11 -1.17
N LEU A 29 7.70 -23.85 -1.53
CA LEU A 29 8.95 -23.36 -2.12
C LEU A 29 9.42 -22.09 -1.41
N ASP A 30 10.71 -21.83 -1.44
CA ASP A 30 11.27 -20.55 -0.99
C ASP A 30 10.72 -19.40 -1.84
N MET A 31 10.02 -18.46 -1.19
CA MET A 31 9.42 -17.33 -1.87
C MET A 31 10.38 -16.15 -1.92
N LYS A 32 10.65 -15.64 -3.12
CA LYS A 32 11.44 -14.42 -3.30
C LYS A 32 10.68 -13.16 -2.90
N ASP A 33 9.39 -13.09 -3.24
CA ASP A 33 8.58 -11.87 -3.12
C ASP A 33 7.48 -11.95 -2.05
N GLY A 34 7.24 -13.13 -1.47
CA GLY A 34 6.23 -13.34 -0.43
C GLY A 34 4.79 -13.04 -0.87
N PHE A 35 3.99 -12.48 0.03
CA PHE A 35 2.59 -12.12 -0.22
C PHE A 35 2.49 -10.94 -1.22
N LEU A 36 1.67 -11.10 -2.27
CA LEU A 36 1.53 -10.10 -3.34
C LEU A 36 0.14 -9.44 -3.37
N ALA A 37 -0.91 -10.24 -3.27
CA ALA A 37 -2.29 -9.78 -3.34
C ALA A 37 -3.24 -10.87 -2.84
N PHE A 38 -4.44 -10.47 -2.41
CA PHE A 38 -5.59 -11.36 -2.33
C PHE A 38 -6.78 -10.67 -2.98
N GLN A 39 -7.80 -11.46 -3.33
CA GLN A 39 -9.07 -10.93 -3.79
C GLN A 39 -10.23 -11.55 -3.04
N THR A 40 -11.29 -10.77 -2.87
CA THR A 40 -12.58 -11.20 -2.35
C THR A 40 -13.59 -11.25 -3.49
N SER A 41 -14.88 -11.41 -3.18
CA SER A 41 -15.95 -11.28 -4.17
C SER A 41 -16.21 -9.83 -4.62
N ARG A 42 -15.59 -8.83 -3.97
CA ARG A 42 -15.88 -7.39 -4.20
C ARG A 42 -14.67 -6.56 -4.57
N TYR A 43 -13.50 -6.88 -4.03
CA TYR A 43 -12.30 -6.09 -4.24
C TYR A 43 -11.05 -6.96 -4.24
N LYS A 44 -9.98 -6.40 -4.82
CA LYS A 44 -8.64 -6.96 -4.80
C LYS A 44 -7.72 -6.05 -3.98
N LEU A 45 -7.01 -6.63 -3.02
CA LEU A 45 -5.97 -5.95 -2.25
C LEU A 45 -4.62 -6.26 -2.88
N HIS A 46 -3.89 -5.23 -3.26
CA HIS A 46 -2.51 -5.32 -3.74
C HIS A 46 -1.55 -4.90 -2.64
N TYR A 47 -0.45 -5.64 -2.50
CA TYR A 47 0.52 -5.48 -1.45
C TYR A 47 1.93 -5.34 -2.02
N TYR A 48 2.65 -4.33 -1.56
CA TYR A 48 4.06 -4.14 -1.85
C TYR A 48 4.80 -3.81 -0.55
N GLU A 49 5.90 -4.51 -0.30
CA GLU A 49 6.77 -4.25 0.84
C GLU A 49 8.21 -4.08 0.38
N THR A 50 8.85 -3.07 0.93
CA THR A 50 10.26 -2.77 0.69
C THR A 50 11.16 -3.51 1.70
N PRO A 51 12.45 -3.71 1.40
CA PRO A 51 13.39 -4.30 2.36
C PRO A 51 13.51 -3.54 3.69
N THR A 52 13.20 -2.24 3.70
CA THR A 52 13.19 -1.40 4.91
C THR A 52 11.87 -1.49 5.71
N GLY A 53 10.91 -2.31 5.26
CA GLY A 53 9.66 -2.57 5.97
C GLY A 53 8.53 -1.58 5.68
N ILE A 54 8.72 -0.63 4.75
CA ILE A 54 7.64 0.23 4.24
C ILE A 54 6.68 -0.60 3.39
N LYS A 55 5.38 -0.45 3.66
CA LYS A 55 4.29 -1.21 3.04
C LYS A 55 3.38 -0.26 2.30
N VAL A 56 3.20 -0.49 1.00
CA VAL A 56 2.23 0.21 0.16
C VAL A 56 1.11 -0.76 -0.16
N VAL A 57 -0.11 -0.40 0.23
CA VAL A 57 -1.30 -1.27 0.14
C VAL A 57 -2.39 -0.51 -0.60
N MET A 58 -3.00 -1.14 -1.61
CA MET A 58 -4.04 -0.52 -2.44
C MET A 58 -5.17 -1.50 -2.71
N ASN A 59 -6.41 -1.07 -2.49
CA ASN A 59 -7.59 -1.82 -2.90
C ASN A 59 -8.08 -1.30 -4.25
N THR A 60 -8.47 -2.22 -5.12
CA THR A 60 -9.07 -1.94 -6.43
C THR A 60 -10.26 -2.85 -6.69
N ASP A 61 -10.96 -2.66 -7.80
CA ASP A 61 -11.89 -3.66 -8.31
C ASP A 61 -11.14 -4.93 -8.77
N LEU A 62 -11.91 -5.99 -9.02
CA LEU A 62 -11.39 -7.31 -9.41
C LEU A 62 -10.77 -7.33 -10.81
N GLY A 63 -11.09 -6.37 -11.67
CA GLY A 63 -10.58 -6.29 -13.04
C GLY A 63 -9.14 -5.81 -13.12
N VAL A 64 -8.60 -5.22 -12.05
CA VAL A 64 -7.24 -4.68 -12.05
C VAL A 64 -6.22 -5.82 -11.94
N GLY A 65 -5.34 -5.87 -12.94
CA GLY A 65 -4.19 -6.78 -13.00
C GLY A 65 -3.14 -6.49 -11.92
N PRO A 66 -1.96 -7.11 -12.01
CA PRO A 66 -0.84 -6.77 -11.13
C PRO A 66 -0.44 -5.30 -11.32
N ILE A 67 -0.30 -4.55 -10.22
CA ILE A 67 0.07 -3.12 -10.22
C ILE A 67 1.34 -2.84 -9.40
N ARG A 68 2.28 -3.78 -9.40
CA ARG A 68 3.50 -3.70 -8.57
C ARG A 68 4.35 -2.48 -8.92
N ASP A 69 4.41 -2.12 -10.19
CA ASP A 69 5.02 -0.91 -10.73
C ASP A 69 4.36 0.36 -10.16
N VAL A 70 3.03 0.39 -10.07
CA VAL A 70 2.29 1.51 -9.47
C VAL A 70 2.63 1.65 -7.98
N LEU A 71 2.62 0.55 -7.23
CA LEU A 71 2.95 0.56 -5.80
C LEU A 71 4.42 0.96 -5.56
N HIS A 72 5.33 0.46 -6.40
CA HIS A 72 6.73 0.86 -6.38
C HIS A 72 6.91 2.34 -6.71
N HIS A 73 6.16 2.90 -7.67
CA HIS A 73 6.20 4.33 -7.99
C HIS A 73 5.75 5.19 -6.80
N ILE A 74 4.68 4.79 -6.09
CA ILE A 74 4.24 5.48 -4.87
C ILE A 74 5.35 5.48 -3.82
N TYR A 75 6.06 4.36 -3.66
CA TYR A 75 7.21 4.32 -2.75
C TYR A 75 8.37 5.20 -3.23
N SER A 76 8.88 4.94 -4.44
CA SER A 76 10.13 5.51 -4.94
C SER A 76 10.00 6.98 -5.36
N ALA A 77 9.03 7.32 -6.19
CA ALA A 77 8.90 8.66 -6.77
C ALA A 77 8.14 9.64 -5.87
N LEU A 78 7.33 9.14 -4.93
CA LEU A 78 6.52 10.00 -4.05
C LEU A 78 7.00 9.92 -2.59
N TYR A 79 6.97 8.76 -1.96
CA TYR A 79 7.32 8.66 -0.54
C TYR A 79 8.80 8.98 -0.28
N VAL A 80 9.73 8.39 -1.03
CA VAL A 80 11.15 8.67 -0.85
C VAL A 80 11.47 10.13 -1.18
N GLU A 81 11.01 10.63 -2.33
CA GLU A 81 11.32 12.00 -2.78
C GLU A 81 10.71 13.10 -1.91
N LEU A 82 9.46 12.93 -1.47
CA LEU A 82 8.70 14.01 -0.82
C LEU A 82 8.62 13.86 0.71
N VAL A 83 8.93 12.69 1.26
CA VAL A 83 8.90 12.41 2.70
C VAL A 83 10.29 12.09 3.22
N VAL A 84 10.96 11.05 2.70
CA VAL A 84 12.26 10.61 3.24
C VAL A 84 13.36 11.66 3.05
N LYS A 85 13.40 12.30 1.87
CA LYS A 85 14.36 13.38 1.59
C LYS A 85 13.99 14.73 2.22
N ASN A 86 12.80 14.86 2.81
CA ASN A 86 12.38 16.09 3.46
C ASN A 86 12.74 16.06 4.96
N PRO A 87 13.78 16.78 5.42
CA PRO A 87 14.21 16.74 6.82
C PRO A 87 13.16 17.29 7.80
N LEU A 88 12.15 18.02 7.31
CA LEU A 88 11.05 18.53 8.10
C LEU A 88 9.93 17.49 8.31
N CYS A 89 10.01 16.33 7.64
CA CYS A 89 9.05 15.25 7.79
C CYS A 89 9.60 14.17 8.74
N PRO A 90 9.05 14.06 9.98
CA PRO A 90 9.46 13.00 10.89
C PRO A 90 9.06 11.62 10.35
N LEU A 91 10.01 10.68 10.32
CA LEU A 91 9.76 9.29 9.94
C LEU A 91 9.07 8.53 11.08
N GLY A 92 8.30 7.49 10.72
CA GLY A 92 7.58 6.65 11.69
C GLY A 92 6.29 7.28 12.25
N GLN A 93 5.93 8.48 11.81
CA GLN A 93 4.67 9.15 12.14
C GLN A 93 3.78 9.28 10.90
N THR A 94 2.53 9.68 11.10
CA THR A 94 1.62 10.01 10.00
C THR A 94 2.20 11.16 9.18
N VAL A 95 2.38 10.94 7.88
CA VAL A 95 2.92 11.93 6.94
C VAL A 95 2.00 13.16 6.86
N GLN A 96 2.50 14.32 7.28
CA GLN A 96 1.74 15.60 7.26
C GLN A 96 2.03 16.47 6.03
N SER A 97 3.02 16.12 5.20
CA SER A 97 3.41 16.89 4.01
C SER A 97 2.25 17.05 3.03
N GLU A 98 1.76 18.28 2.86
CA GLU A 98 0.70 18.61 1.90
C GLU A 98 1.15 18.36 0.46
N LEU A 99 2.43 18.62 0.16
CA LEU A 99 3.02 18.34 -1.15
C LEU A 99 2.96 16.85 -1.49
N PHE A 100 3.32 15.97 -0.54
CA PHE A 100 3.18 14.53 -0.72
C PHE A 100 1.72 14.13 -0.96
N ARG A 101 0.80 14.64 -0.15
CA ARG A 101 -0.64 14.34 -0.26
C ARG A 101 -1.20 14.77 -1.62
N SER A 102 -0.89 15.98 -2.07
CA SER A 102 -1.34 16.52 -3.35
C SER A 102 -0.77 15.73 -4.54
N ARG A 103 0.53 15.41 -4.52
CA ARG A 103 1.17 14.62 -5.59
C ARG A 103 0.66 13.18 -5.63
N LEU A 104 0.42 12.57 -4.46
CA LEU A 104 -0.16 11.23 -4.37
C LEU A 104 -1.59 11.20 -4.93
N ASP A 105 -2.45 12.15 -4.55
CA ASP A 105 -3.81 12.22 -5.06
C ASP A 105 -3.83 12.45 -6.59
N SER A 106 -3.00 13.37 -7.10
CA SER A 106 -2.86 13.61 -8.53
C SER A 106 -2.38 12.38 -9.29
N TYR A 107 -1.40 11.64 -8.76
CA TYR A 107 -0.89 10.41 -9.36
C TYR A 107 -1.96 9.32 -9.37
N VAL A 108 -2.63 9.06 -8.24
CA VAL A 108 -3.66 8.02 -8.14
C VAL A 108 -4.83 8.30 -9.09
N ARG A 109 -5.25 9.56 -9.22
CA ARG A 109 -6.30 9.97 -10.17
C ARG A 109 -5.91 9.81 -11.64
N SER A 110 -4.62 9.81 -11.95
CA SER A 110 -4.12 9.62 -13.31
C SER A 110 -4.07 8.15 -13.75
N LEU A 111 -4.23 7.20 -12.81
CA LEU A 111 -4.21 5.78 -13.13
C LEU A 111 -5.39 5.43 -14.04
N SER A 112 -5.12 4.63 -15.09
CA SER A 112 -6.14 4.23 -16.07
C SER A 112 -7.33 3.47 -15.45
N PHE A 113 -7.11 2.86 -14.29
CA PHE A 113 -8.10 2.11 -13.52
C PHE A 113 -8.68 2.88 -12.33
N PHE A 114 -8.48 4.20 -12.25
CA PHE A 114 -9.03 5.02 -11.15
C PHE A 114 -10.55 5.19 -11.26
N SER A 115 -11.10 5.21 -12.47
CA SER A 115 -12.53 5.46 -12.66
C SER A 115 -13.36 4.31 -12.11
N ALA A 116 -14.27 4.63 -11.19
CA ALA A 116 -15.22 3.68 -10.66
C ALA A 116 -16.09 3.14 -11.79
N ARG A 117 -15.93 1.86 -12.13
CA ARG A 117 -17.09 1.11 -12.64
C ARG A 117 -18.04 0.96 -11.46
N ALA A 118 -18.96 1.92 -11.34
CA ALA A 118 -20.15 1.77 -10.53
C ALA A 118 -20.87 0.50 -11.04
N GLY A 119 -20.78 -0.57 -10.26
CA GLY A 119 -21.61 -1.76 -10.38
C GLY A 119 -22.73 -1.69 -9.37
#